data_AF-A0A2M7QW00-F1
#
_entry.id   AF-A0A2M7QW00-F1
#
_cell.length_a   1.000
_cell.length_b   1.000
_cell.length_c   1.000
_cell.angle_alpha   90.00
_cell.angle_beta   90.00
_cell.angle_gamma   90.00
#
_symmetry.space_group_name_H-M   'P 1'
#
loop_
_entity.id
_entity.type
_entity.pdbx_description
1 polymer ?
#
loop_
_entity_poly.entity_id
_entity_poly.type
_entity_poly.pdbx_seq_one_letter_code
_entity_poly.pdbx_strand_id
1 'polypeptide(L)'
;HIGEETKKFYLTIKPRSGAQPLDTSSVEFAYTGASADLILYVGVNSLENLQQLYFGYEDLYKDASSISLNRNPVSLGQLQLTLSEESSLCELVAAIFTSLQFPVPADAATNWLTGIEQTTKGLSRGRIQAGTFEVIAGLLRVGGQRQPYADQAITAKPTKNGAEINLKASGGNGPTQINSAKLKPMNGKKLPKKSETSVMTG
;
A
#
# COMPACT_ATOMS: atom_id res chain seq x y z
N HIS A 1 -5.81 26.31 -17.09
CA HIS A 1 -5.98 27.41 -16.12
C HIS A 1 -6.20 26.81 -14.74
N ILE A 2 -5.79 27.47 -13.65
CA ILE A 2 -6.06 27.00 -12.28
C ILE A 2 -7.26 27.80 -11.76
N GLY A 3 -8.31 27.11 -11.30
CA GLY A 3 -9.46 27.79 -10.69
C GLY A 3 -9.06 28.36 -9.33
N GLU A 4 -9.18 29.67 -9.15
CA GLU A 4 -8.69 30.35 -7.93
C GLU A 4 -9.42 29.90 -6.66
N GLU A 5 -10.74 29.64 -6.75
CA GLU A 5 -11.57 29.12 -5.66
C GLU A 5 -11.42 27.61 -5.46
N THR A 6 -11.37 26.84 -6.55
CA THR A 6 -11.36 25.36 -6.47
C THR A 6 -9.95 24.78 -6.30
N LYS A 7 -8.91 25.59 -6.56
CA LYS A 7 -7.50 25.17 -6.68
C LYS A 7 -7.28 24.00 -7.65
N LYS A 8 -8.22 23.77 -8.58
CA LYS A 8 -8.13 22.68 -9.57
C LYS A 8 -7.47 23.17 -10.85
N PHE A 9 -6.58 22.36 -11.42
CA PHE A 9 -6.01 22.58 -12.74
C PHE A 9 -6.97 22.10 -13.82
N TYR A 10 -7.36 23.00 -14.73
CA TYR A 10 -8.21 22.72 -15.87
C TYR A 10 -7.38 22.77 -17.16
N LEU A 11 -7.29 21.62 -17.84
CA LEU A 11 -6.74 21.50 -19.20
C LEU A 11 -7.90 21.36 -20.19
N THR A 12 -8.01 22.28 -21.15
CA THR A 12 -9.01 22.22 -22.22
C THR A 12 -8.35 21.82 -23.53
N ILE A 13 -8.71 20.67 -24.06
CA ILE A 13 -8.19 20.16 -25.34
C ILE A 13 -9.27 20.38 -26.40
N LYS A 14 -8.91 21.09 -27.48
CA LYS A 14 -9.76 21.26 -28.65
C LYS A 14 -9.16 20.46 -29.82
N PRO A 15 -9.76 19.32 -30.22
CA PRO A 15 -9.29 18.56 -31.38
C PRO A 15 -9.42 19.40 -32.66
N ARG A 16 -8.52 19.17 -33.63
CA ARG A 16 -8.64 19.78 -34.97
C ARG A 16 -9.85 19.20 -35.71
N SER A 17 -10.38 19.98 -36.65
CA SER A 17 -11.49 19.53 -37.51
C SER A 17 -11.14 18.21 -38.21
N GLY A 18 -12.02 17.21 -38.10
CA GLY A 18 -11.83 15.87 -38.65
C GLY A 18 -11.08 14.87 -37.75
N ALA A 19 -10.50 15.31 -36.62
CA ALA A 19 -9.91 14.41 -35.62
C ALA A 19 -10.94 13.94 -34.60
N GLN A 20 -10.80 12.70 -34.11
CA GLN A 20 -11.67 12.20 -33.05
C GLN A 20 -11.41 12.93 -31.72
N PRO A 21 -12.46 13.19 -30.92
CA PRO A 21 -12.30 13.68 -29.56
C PRO A 21 -11.45 12.71 -28.73
N LEU A 22 -10.66 13.26 -27.80
CA LEU A 22 -9.89 12.45 -26.85
C LEU A 22 -10.84 11.62 -25.99
N ASP A 23 -10.66 10.30 -25.95
CA ASP A 23 -11.42 9.41 -25.08
C ASP A 23 -10.92 9.58 -23.65
N THR A 24 -11.82 10.00 -22.76
CA THR A 24 -11.47 10.19 -21.34
C THR A 24 -11.06 8.89 -20.66
N SER A 25 -11.49 7.74 -21.17
CA SER A 25 -11.10 6.42 -20.64
C SER A 25 -9.68 6.00 -21.07
N SER A 26 -9.08 6.70 -22.05
CA SER A 26 -7.70 6.51 -22.48
C SER A 26 -6.75 7.57 -21.92
N VAL A 27 -7.20 8.39 -20.95
CA VAL A 27 -6.37 9.40 -20.30
C VAL A 27 -5.88 8.88 -18.95
N GLU A 28 -4.56 8.72 -18.83
CA GLU A 28 -3.89 8.39 -17.57
C GLU A 28 -3.24 9.64 -16.99
N PHE A 29 -3.52 9.92 -15.72
CA PHE A 29 -2.85 10.97 -14.96
C PHE A 29 -1.78 10.32 -14.08
N ALA A 30 -0.52 10.45 -14.48
CA ALA A 30 0.61 10.06 -13.65
C ALA A 30 1.15 11.29 -12.92
N TYR A 31 1.36 11.17 -11.61
CA TYR A 31 1.95 12.23 -10.80
C TYR A 31 3.48 12.15 -10.91
N THR A 32 4.05 12.74 -11.97
CA THR A 32 5.50 12.86 -12.13
C THR A 32 6.01 14.01 -11.25
N GLY A 33 6.00 13.80 -9.94
CA GLY A 33 6.41 14.80 -8.95
C GLY A 33 6.89 14.19 -7.64
N ALA A 34 7.13 12.88 -7.61
CA ALA A 34 7.75 12.25 -6.47
C ALA A 34 9.25 12.60 -6.49
N SER A 35 9.62 13.70 -5.84
CA SER A 35 10.98 13.95 -5.36
C SER A 35 11.02 13.59 -3.88
N ALA A 36 12.09 12.94 -3.43
CA ALA A 36 12.30 12.64 -2.02
C ALA A 36 13.73 13.01 -1.63
N ASP A 37 13.89 13.61 -0.46
CA ASP A 37 15.22 13.84 0.11
C ASP A 37 15.80 12.53 0.71
N LEU A 38 14.92 11.62 1.15
CA LEU A 38 15.27 10.34 1.75
C LEU A 38 14.29 9.23 1.33
N ILE A 39 14.83 8.07 0.95
CA ILE A 39 14.10 6.83 0.69
C ILE A 39 14.48 5.77 1.72
N LEU A 40 13.47 5.22 2.40
CA LEU A 40 13.61 4.10 3.33
C LEU A 40 13.11 2.81 2.68
N TYR A 41 14.02 1.91 2.33
CA TYR A 41 13.69 0.59 1.82
C TYR A 41 13.41 -0.35 3.00
N VAL A 42 12.19 -0.85 3.15
CA VAL A 42 11.83 -1.77 4.24
C VAL A 42 11.50 -3.15 3.69
N GLY A 43 12.34 -4.14 3.97
CA GLY A 43 12.16 -5.51 3.50
C GLY A 43 12.32 -5.67 1.98
N VAL A 44 13.02 -4.75 1.31
CA VAL A 44 13.26 -4.76 -0.13
C VAL A 44 14.68 -5.28 -0.39
N ASN A 45 14.79 -6.35 -1.18
CA ASN A 45 16.08 -6.95 -1.49
C ASN A 45 16.73 -6.38 -2.76
N SER A 46 15.94 -5.82 -3.67
CA SER A 46 16.44 -5.12 -4.86
C SER A 46 15.39 -4.14 -5.41
N LEU A 47 15.83 -3.14 -6.19
CA LEU A 47 14.91 -2.14 -6.79
C LEU A 47 13.90 -2.79 -7.74
N GLU A 48 14.28 -3.89 -8.38
CA GLU A 48 13.40 -4.66 -9.25
C GLU A 48 12.21 -5.27 -8.50
N ASN A 49 12.32 -5.51 -7.18
CA ASN A 49 11.19 -5.96 -6.36
C ASN A 49 10.06 -4.92 -6.29
N LEU A 50 10.36 -3.65 -6.54
CA LEU A 50 9.39 -2.55 -6.53
C LEU A 50 8.61 -2.44 -7.86
N GLN A 51 9.08 -3.11 -8.92
CA GLN A 51 8.42 -3.14 -10.23
C GLN A 51 8.10 -1.73 -10.75
N GLN A 52 6.83 -1.43 -11.04
CA GLN A 52 6.38 -0.15 -11.58
C GLN A 52 6.68 1.04 -10.67
N LEU A 53 6.81 0.80 -9.35
CA LEU A 53 7.22 1.86 -8.41
C LEU A 53 8.67 2.30 -8.63
N TYR A 54 9.52 1.44 -9.19
CA TYR A 54 10.88 1.77 -9.58
C TYR A 54 10.96 2.21 -11.05
N PHE A 55 10.49 1.38 -11.98
CA PHE A 55 10.64 1.64 -13.42
C PHE A 55 9.92 2.92 -13.90
N GLY A 56 8.84 3.33 -13.23
CA GLY A 56 8.15 4.57 -13.54
C GLY A 56 8.84 5.83 -13.02
N TYR A 57 9.83 5.70 -12.13
CA TYR A 57 10.42 6.80 -11.37
C TYR A 57 11.91 6.60 -11.10
N GLU A 58 12.68 6.01 -12.01
CA GLU A 58 14.09 5.64 -11.74
C GLU A 58 14.95 6.80 -11.20
N ASP A 59 14.73 8.01 -11.72
CA ASP A 59 15.52 9.18 -11.33
C ASP A 59 15.29 9.59 -9.86
N LEU A 60 14.10 9.35 -9.30
CA LEU A 60 13.84 9.53 -7.86
C LEU A 60 14.79 8.70 -7.00
N TYR A 61 15.04 7.44 -7.40
CA TYR A 61 15.88 6.52 -6.64
C TYR A 61 17.38 6.76 -6.83
N LYS A 62 17.77 7.46 -7.91
CA LYS A 62 19.16 7.86 -8.17
C LYS A 62 19.56 9.08 -7.33
N ASP A 63 18.65 10.04 -7.19
CA ASP A 63 18.98 11.35 -6.61
C ASP A 63 18.77 11.40 -5.09
N ALA A 64 17.83 10.63 -4.54
CA ALA A 64 17.52 10.64 -3.12
C ALA A 64 18.57 9.93 -2.27
N SER A 65 18.86 10.47 -1.08
CA SER A 65 19.56 9.68 -0.05
C SER A 65 18.74 8.45 0.30
N SER A 66 19.39 7.34 0.63
CA SER A 66 18.65 6.10 0.85
C SER A 66 19.23 5.20 1.92
N ILE A 67 18.33 4.57 2.67
CA ILE A 67 18.65 3.67 3.77
C ILE A 67 17.84 2.39 3.57
N SER A 68 18.47 1.22 3.73
CA SER A 68 17.78 -0.06 3.70
C SER A 68 17.66 -0.68 5.10
N LEU A 69 16.47 -1.22 5.39
CA LEU A 69 16.12 -1.98 6.58
C LEU A 69 15.76 -3.39 6.13
N ASN A 70 16.62 -4.36 6.39
CA ASN A 70 16.43 -5.72 5.91
C ASN A 70 16.75 -6.79 6.95
N ARG A 71 16.17 -7.97 6.79
CA ARG A 71 16.50 -9.12 7.64
C ARG A 71 17.89 -9.68 7.35
N ASN A 72 18.25 -9.71 6.07
CA ASN A 72 19.53 -10.20 5.62
C ASN A 72 20.33 -9.00 5.08
N PRO A 73 21.68 -9.09 5.04
CA PRO A 73 22.49 -8.08 4.38
C PRO A 73 22.09 -7.94 2.91
N VAL A 74 21.87 -6.70 2.46
CA VAL A 74 21.50 -6.37 1.08
C VAL A 74 22.31 -5.15 0.66
N SER A 75 22.92 -5.20 -0.52
CA SER A 75 23.62 -4.06 -1.14
C SER A 75 22.63 -3.07 -1.79
N LEU A 76 21.75 -2.49 -0.98
CA LEU A 76 20.73 -1.54 -1.42
C LEU A 76 20.76 -0.30 -0.53
N GLY A 77 20.80 0.88 -1.15
CA GLY A 77 20.90 2.16 -0.47
C GLY A 77 22.30 2.49 0.06
N GLN A 78 22.45 3.71 0.57
CA GLN A 78 23.72 4.28 1.06
C GLN A 78 24.08 3.77 2.46
N LEU A 79 23.07 3.57 3.32
CA LEU A 79 23.22 2.98 4.65
C LEU A 79 22.37 1.70 4.74
N GLN A 80 22.95 0.65 5.31
CA GLN A 80 22.30 -0.66 5.43
C GLN A 80 22.16 -1.01 6.92
N LEU A 81 20.92 -1.14 7.37
CA LEU A 81 20.58 -1.62 8.70
C LEU A 81 19.99 -3.02 8.55
N THR A 82 20.71 -4.00 9.09
CA THR A 82 20.32 -5.41 9.05
C THR A 82 19.90 -5.88 10.44
N LEU A 83 18.86 -6.71 10.51
CA LEU A 83 18.49 -7.38 11.77
C LEU A 83 19.70 -8.14 12.32
N SER A 84 20.06 -7.82 13.55
CA SER A 84 21.15 -8.51 14.24
C SER A 84 20.58 -9.47 15.26
N GLU A 85 19.71 -8.95 16.14
CA GLU A 85 19.16 -9.69 17.30
C GLU A 85 17.63 -9.76 17.29
N GLU A 86 16.98 -8.92 16.48
CA GLU A 86 15.54 -8.74 16.44
C GLU A 86 14.83 -9.94 15.78
N SER A 87 13.62 -10.24 16.25
CA SER A 87 12.83 -11.32 15.66
C SER A 87 12.07 -10.88 14.40
N SER A 88 11.78 -9.58 14.25
CA SER A 88 11.02 -8.95 13.15
C SER A 88 11.57 -7.59 12.72
N LEU A 89 11.33 -7.21 11.46
CA LEU A 89 11.60 -5.84 10.98
C LEU A 89 10.81 -4.79 11.76
N CYS A 90 9.64 -5.15 12.30
CA CYS A 90 8.85 -4.27 13.14
C CYS A 90 9.55 -3.95 14.48
N GLU A 91 10.36 -4.87 15.03
CA GLU A 91 11.19 -4.59 16.21
C GLU A 91 12.29 -3.59 15.87
N LEU A 92 12.98 -3.77 14.74
CA LEU A 92 14.01 -2.84 14.28
C LEU A 92 13.45 -1.42 14.09
N VAL A 93 12.29 -1.30 13.42
CA VAL A 93 11.62 0.00 13.24
C VAL A 93 11.21 0.61 14.58
N ALA A 94 10.67 -0.18 15.51
CA ALA A 94 10.33 0.30 16.85
C ALA A 94 11.56 0.79 17.62
N ALA A 95 12.69 0.08 17.51
CA ALA A 95 13.96 0.47 18.12
C ALA A 95 14.50 1.79 17.55
N ILE A 96 14.40 1.98 16.22
CA ILE A 96 14.75 3.25 15.57
C ILE A 96 13.89 4.41 16.11
N PHE A 97 12.57 4.24 16.14
CA PHE A 97 11.66 5.27 16.65
C PHE A 97 11.94 5.61 18.11
N THR A 98 12.19 4.60 18.94
CA THR A 98 12.51 4.79 20.36
C THR A 98 13.85 5.53 20.52
N SER A 99 14.86 5.16 19.74
CA SER A 99 16.19 5.80 19.77
C SER A 99 16.15 7.26 19.32
N LEU A 100 15.31 7.56 18.33
CA LEU A 100 15.06 8.92 17.84
C LEU A 100 14.05 9.70 18.69
N GLN A 101 13.50 9.08 19.75
CA GLN A 101 12.47 9.65 20.62
C GLN A 101 11.22 10.12 19.83
N PHE A 102 10.92 9.44 18.73
CA PHE A 102 9.75 9.73 17.92
C PHE A 102 8.49 9.14 18.57
N PRO A 103 7.39 9.90 18.60
CA PRO A 103 6.14 9.40 19.13
C PRO A 103 5.62 8.26 18.24
N VAL A 104 5.26 7.14 18.86
CA VAL A 104 4.62 6.01 18.17
C VAL A 104 3.12 6.10 18.42
N PRO A 105 2.30 6.40 17.40
CA PRO A 105 0.86 6.44 17.57
C PRO A 105 0.29 5.02 17.76
N ALA A 106 -0.84 4.92 18.47
CA ALA A 106 -1.43 3.65 18.91
C ALA A 106 -1.81 2.70 17.75
N ASP A 107 -2.20 3.25 16.61
CA ASP A 107 -2.50 2.51 15.38
C ASP A 107 -1.24 1.91 14.74
N ALA A 108 -0.15 2.68 14.65
CA ALA A 108 1.15 2.18 14.21
C ALA A 108 1.68 1.10 15.17
N ALA A 109 1.54 1.31 16.49
CA ALA A 109 1.92 0.32 17.49
C ALA A 109 1.15 -1.00 17.33
N THR A 110 -0.15 -0.93 17.02
CA THR A 110 -1.00 -2.09 16.71
C THR A 110 -0.51 -2.83 15.46
N ASN A 111 -0.15 -2.10 14.40
CA ASN A 111 0.40 -2.69 13.17
C ASN A 111 1.74 -3.39 13.42
N TRP A 112 2.62 -2.77 14.20
CA TRP A 112 3.93 -3.36 14.53
C TRP A 112 3.80 -4.58 15.43
N LEU A 113 2.94 -4.55 16.44
CA LEU A 113 2.60 -5.74 17.25
C LEU A 113 2.13 -6.88 16.36
N THR A 114 1.22 -6.59 15.43
CA THR A 114 0.71 -7.58 14.47
C THR A 114 1.85 -8.15 13.61
N GLY A 115 2.76 -7.32 13.11
CA GLY A 115 3.89 -7.77 12.31
C GLY A 115 4.91 -8.61 13.09
N ILE A 116 5.15 -8.29 14.37
CA ILE A 116 5.98 -9.11 15.27
C ILE A 116 5.32 -10.48 15.45
N GLU A 117 4.02 -10.51 15.80
CA GLU A 117 3.30 -11.78 16.01
C GLU A 117 3.19 -12.63 14.75
N GLN A 118 2.96 -12.02 13.58
CA GLN A 118 2.94 -12.76 12.30
C GLN A 118 4.28 -13.41 11.99
N THR A 119 5.38 -12.65 12.18
CA THR A 119 6.73 -13.14 11.93
C THR A 119 7.14 -14.24 12.91
N THR A 120 6.69 -14.14 14.16
CA THR A 120 7.02 -15.06 15.26
C THR A 120 5.99 -16.17 15.47
N LYS A 121 4.99 -16.28 14.59
CA LYS A 121 3.88 -17.24 14.72
C LYS A 121 3.19 -17.17 16.08
N GLY A 122 2.76 -15.97 16.46
CA GLY A 122 2.13 -15.70 17.75
C GLY A 122 3.10 -15.86 18.93
N LEU A 123 4.36 -15.43 18.76
CA LEU A 123 5.41 -15.55 19.76
C LEU A 123 5.80 -16.99 20.12
N SER A 124 5.53 -17.95 19.23
CA SER A 124 5.86 -19.38 19.44
C SER A 124 7.06 -19.86 18.64
N ARG A 125 7.51 -19.09 17.63
CA ARG A 125 8.62 -19.43 16.74
C ARG A 125 9.48 -18.20 16.42
N GLY A 126 10.71 -18.44 15.99
CA GLY A 126 11.68 -17.41 15.64
C GLY A 126 12.68 -17.13 16.76
N ARG A 127 13.59 -16.19 16.51
CA ARG A 127 14.59 -15.71 17.48
C ARG A 127 13.96 -14.72 18.45
N ILE A 128 12.97 -15.16 19.21
CA ILE A 128 12.33 -14.34 20.22
C ILE A 128 13.27 -14.21 21.41
N GLN A 129 13.55 -12.98 21.84
CA GLN A 129 14.43 -12.70 22.97
C GLN A 129 13.74 -11.79 24.00
N ALA A 130 14.39 -11.54 25.13
CA ALA A 130 13.89 -10.60 26.14
C ALA A 130 13.60 -9.21 25.52
N GLY A 131 14.46 -8.75 24.61
CA GLY A 131 14.26 -7.50 23.87
C GLY A 131 12.97 -7.48 23.04
N THR A 132 12.54 -8.61 22.47
CA THR A 132 11.27 -8.71 21.74
C THR A 132 10.09 -8.40 22.67
N PHE A 133 10.11 -8.94 23.89
CA PHE A 133 9.05 -8.67 24.88
C PHE A 133 9.10 -7.23 25.42
N GLU A 134 10.28 -6.64 25.53
CA GLU A 134 10.43 -5.22 25.88
C GLU A 134 9.80 -4.32 24.83
N VAL A 135 10.07 -4.57 23.54
CA VAL A 135 9.44 -3.86 22.42
C VAL A 135 7.92 -4.03 22.49
N ILE A 136 7.42 -5.27 22.64
CA ILE A 136 5.97 -5.53 22.75
C ILE A 136 5.36 -4.75 23.91
N ALA A 137 5.99 -4.75 25.08
CA ALA A 137 5.52 -4.01 26.25
C ALA A 137 5.48 -2.49 25.99
N GLY A 138 6.49 -1.95 25.30
CA GLY A 138 6.52 -0.56 24.87
C GLY A 138 5.37 -0.21 23.94
N LEU A 139 5.09 -1.05 22.94
CA LEU A 139 3.99 -0.86 21.99
C LEU A 139 2.61 -0.93 22.66
N LEU A 140 2.43 -1.85 23.61
CA LEU A 140 1.19 -1.91 24.40
C LEU A 140 1.02 -0.66 25.28
N ARG A 141 2.11 -0.14 25.86
CA ARG A 141 2.08 1.04 26.72
C ARG A 141 1.60 2.30 25.98
N VAL A 142 1.92 2.43 24.70
CA VAL A 142 1.46 3.56 23.86
C VAL A 142 0.06 3.32 23.26
N GLY A 143 -0.66 2.30 23.72
CA GLY A 143 -2.03 2.01 23.30
C GLY A 143 -2.16 1.06 22.11
N GLY A 144 -1.07 0.40 21.70
CA GLY A 144 -1.13 -0.69 20.73
C GLY A 144 -2.01 -1.83 21.24
N GLN A 145 -2.80 -2.42 20.36
CA GLN A 145 -3.71 -3.51 20.69
C GLN A 145 -3.25 -4.81 20.05
N ARG A 146 -3.25 -5.91 20.81
CA ARG A 146 -3.03 -7.24 20.24
C ARG A 146 -4.26 -7.64 19.45
N GLN A 147 -4.05 -8.02 18.20
CA GLN A 147 -5.10 -8.62 17.37
C GLN A 147 -5.10 -10.13 17.55
N PRO A 148 -6.25 -10.80 17.43
CA PRO A 148 -6.29 -12.26 17.45
C PRO A 148 -5.32 -12.81 16.39
N TYR A 149 -4.31 -13.56 16.84
CA TYR A 149 -3.41 -14.24 15.92
C TYR A 149 -4.20 -15.30 15.17
N ALA A 150 -4.42 -15.07 13.89
CA ALA A 150 -4.83 -16.09 12.96
C ALA A 150 -3.66 -16.35 12.02
N ASP A 151 -3.28 -17.61 11.83
CA ASP A 151 -2.19 -18.02 10.94
C ASP A 151 -2.64 -17.84 9.48
N GLN A 152 -2.79 -16.57 9.07
CA GLN A 152 -3.17 -16.22 7.72
C GLN A 152 -1.90 -16.19 6.87
N ALA A 153 -1.79 -17.11 5.91
CA ALA A 153 -0.86 -16.93 4.82
C ALA A 153 -1.29 -15.67 4.04
N ILE A 154 -0.50 -14.60 4.12
CA ILE A 154 -0.70 -13.43 3.26
C ILE A 154 -0.33 -13.84 1.84
N THR A 155 -1.30 -14.32 1.06
CA THR A 155 -1.13 -14.50 -0.39
C THR A 155 -1.51 -13.19 -1.07
N ALA A 156 -0.57 -12.25 -1.18
CA ALA A 156 -0.74 -11.11 -2.06
C ALA A 156 -0.66 -11.61 -3.51
N LYS A 157 -1.80 -11.69 -4.21
CA LYS A 157 -1.79 -11.80 -5.68
C LYS A 157 -1.70 -10.37 -6.24
N PRO A 158 -0.67 -10.04 -7.04
CA PRO A 158 -0.59 -8.72 -7.66
C PRO A 158 -1.75 -8.58 -8.64
N THR A 159 -2.64 -7.64 -8.36
CA THR A 159 -3.74 -7.28 -9.27
C THR A 159 -3.43 -5.90 -9.83
N LYS A 160 -3.71 -5.69 -11.12
CA LYS A 160 -3.21 -4.55 -11.92
C LYS A 160 -3.68 -3.15 -11.44
N ASN A 161 -4.62 -3.07 -10.50
CA ASN A 161 -5.25 -1.81 -10.08
C ASN A 161 -5.26 -1.64 -8.55
N GLY A 162 -4.09 -1.47 -7.94
CA GLY A 162 -3.99 -1.20 -6.49
C GLY A 162 -4.33 -2.42 -5.62
N ALA A 163 -3.67 -2.52 -4.47
CA ALA A 163 -3.71 -3.71 -3.63
C ALA A 163 -5.07 -3.91 -2.94
N GLU A 164 -5.95 -4.75 -3.51
CA GLU A 164 -7.00 -5.40 -2.74
C GLU A 164 -6.39 -6.52 -1.88
N ILE A 165 -6.29 -6.27 -0.57
CA ILE A 165 -5.95 -7.29 0.43
C ILE A 165 -7.13 -8.25 0.62
N ASN A 166 -7.12 -9.39 -0.08
CA ASN A 166 -8.07 -10.48 0.17
C ASN A 166 -7.61 -11.30 1.39
N LEU A 167 -8.10 -10.95 2.59
CA LEU A 167 -7.95 -11.77 3.79
C LEU A 167 -8.92 -12.96 3.71
N LYS A 168 -8.41 -14.14 3.31
CA LYS A 168 -9.15 -15.40 3.51
C LYS A 168 -8.78 -15.99 4.85
N ALA A 169 -9.69 -15.87 5.82
CA ALA A 169 -9.54 -16.55 7.10
C ALA A 169 -9.65 -18.07 6.94
N SER A 170 -8.57 -18.80 7.22
CA SER A 170 -8.58 -20.26 7.30
C SER A 170 -8.57 -20.74 8.76
N GLY A 171 -9.74 -21.14 9.28
CA GLY A 171 -9.86 -21.99 10.48
C GLY A 171 -10.76 -21.43 11.60
N GLY A 172 -11.77 -22.23 12.01
CA GLY A 172 -12.94 -21.92 12.89
C GLY A 172 -12.66 -21.37 14.30
N ASN A 173 -13.63 -20.82 15.03
CA ASN A 173 -15.07 -21.13 15.11
C ASN A 173 -15.95 -19.88 15.33
N GLY A 174 -17.08 -19.81 14.59
CA GLY A 174 -18.22 -18.89 14.85
C GLY A 174 -18.47 -17.88 13.71
N PRO A 175 -19.67 -17.80 13.11
CA PRO A 175 -19.92 -16.91 11.99
C PRO A 175 -20.21 -15.49 12.50
N THR A 176 -19.19 -14.65 12.63
CA THR A 176 -19.41 -13.20 12.65
C THR A 176 -19.36 -12.72 11.21
N GLN A 177 -20.53 -12.71 10.54
CA GLN A 177 -20.67 -12.00 9.28
C GLN A 177 -20.51 -10.49 9.54
N ILE A 178 -19.32 -9.96 9.26
CA ILE A 178 -19.18 -8.52 9.01
C ILE A 178 -19.74 -8.27 7.60
N ASN A 179 -20.94 -7.70 7.59
CA ASN A 179 -21.63 -7.28 6.38
C ASN A 179 -20.71 -6.41 5.52
N SER A 180 -20.39 -6.90 4.32
CA SER A 180 -19.93 -6.04 3.24
C SER A 180 -21.06 -5.04 2.97
N ALA A 181 -20.81 -3.76 3.21
CA ALA A 181 -21.68 -2.70 2.75
C ALA A 181 -21.75 -2.80 1.21
N LYS A 182 -22.80 -3.46 0.70
CA LYS A 182 -23.13 -3.49 -0.73
C LYS A 182 -23.37 -2.04 -1.16
N LEU A 183 -22.42 -1.43 -1.88
CA LEU A 183 -22.78 -0.36 -2.79
C LEU A 183 -23.75 -0.95 -3.80
N LYS A 184 -24.99 -0.46 -3.80
CA LYS A 184 -25.98 -0.79 -4.83
C LYS A 184 -25.41 -0.43 -6.20
N PRO A 185 -25.40 -1.33 -7.19
CA PRO A 185 -25.18 -0.92 -8.56
C PRO A 185 -26.32 0.01 -8.97
N MET A 186 -25.99 1.24 -9.38
CA MET A 186 -26.96 2.10 -10.06
C MET A 186 -27.35 1.43 -11.38
N ASN A 187 -28.63 1.06 -11.47
CA ASN A 187 -29.25 0.47 -12.65
C ASN A 187 -28.89 1.25 -13.92
N GLY A 188 -28.32 0.54 -14.90
CA GLY A 188 -28.27 1.00 -16.28
C GLY A 188 -29.70 1.24 -16.79
N LYS A 189 -30.06 2.50 -17.02
CA LYS A 189 -31.22 2.83 -17.87
C LYS A 189 -30.90 2.36 -19.29
N LYS A 190 -31.70 1.41 -19.78
CA LYS A 190 -31.75 1.02 -21.19
C LYS A 190 -31.90 2.26 -22.07
N LEU A 191 -31.00 2.44 -23.04
CA LEU A 191 -31.23 3.34 -24.17
C LEU A 191 -32.34 2.77 -25.08
N PRO A 192 -33.22 3.61 -25.64
CA PRO A 192 -34.27 3.18 -26.56
C PRO A 192 -33.69 2.76 -27.92
N LYS A 193 -34.28 1.74 -28.53
CA LYS A 193 -34.01 1.30 -29.91
C LYS A 193 -34.31 2.44 -30.88
N LYS A 194 -33.37 2.76 -31.79
CA LYS A 194 -33.65 3.62 -32.95
C LYS A 194 -34.65 2.90 -33.87
N SER A 195 -35.76 3.57 -34.18
CA SER A 195 -36.67 3.24 -35.26
C SER A 195 -36.02 3.60 -36.59
N GLU A 196 -35.87 2.61 -37.47
CA GLU A 196 -35.63 2.84 -38.90
C GLU A 196 -36.96 3.22 -39.56
N THR A 197 -37.10 4.47 -39.99
CA THR A 197 -38.10 4.88 -40.97
C THR A 197 -37.47 4.77 -42.35
N SER A 198 -37.83 3.72 -43.08
CA SER A 198 -37.66 3.63 -44.53
C SER A 198 -38.82 4.33 -45.23
N VAL A 199 -38.49 4.91 -46.38
CA VAL A 199 -39.27 5.86 -47.18
C VAL A 199 -40.41 5.16 -47.93
N MET A 200 -41.54 5.86 -48.09
CA MET A 200 -42.67 5.47 -48.94
C MET A 200 -42.24 5.19 -50.39
N THR A 201 -42.72 4.07 -50.93
CA THR A 201 -43.05 3.91 -52.34
C THR A 201 -44.34 3.11 -52.43
N GLY A 202 -45.37 3.67 -53.10
CA GLY A 202 -46.62 2.99 -53.47
C GLY A 202 -47.83 3.45 -52.68
#